data_AF-A0A2S7I1M3-F1
#
_entry.id   AF-A0A2S7I1M3-F1
#
_cell.length_a   1.000
_cell.length_b   1.000
_cell.length_c   1.000
_cell.angle_alpha   90.00
_cell.angle_beta   90.00
_cell.angle_gamma   90.00
#
_symmetry.space_group_name_H-M   'P 1'
#
loop_
_entity.id
_entity.type
_entity.pdbx_description
1 polymer ?
#
loop_
_entity_poly.entity_id
_entity_poly.type
_entity_poly.pdbx_seq_one_letter_code
_entity_poly.pdbx_strand_id
1 'polypeptide(L)'
;FIYRGLKKSDFFADGKLLATNQTESKLVEKVNAEFDNFYKNKPGNEKPVFLASFLGYRELTDIAQNENDLLDEYFFKISDTETDKVAFELPMVERGTLLGSVESTLGIDVVLNEGDFFMKDNPNPFQLNLKFARAKEHKLSTNIATNNYQKKLVRESASMFMDIAAFYGLHTQGKGKIYINASTEPLTTTANIYSLIEKYQTKNTTYLYIQSNRQRSYDFYGNYHLEDTTNIKVGADASNLTKATFGVKDDWAVKAFDNYNQLVLQLTTDNYTDAAVYVKTGVLNVNTTHEDYYLRNDNLLQKPSTDPNVTVDTNYTKPITFNVVTTGTENSPICNFIQLICETKKLLVQTEEITDPATNTTETINYYLKDIDDVFGMIDESPVIKEKQERQLHYVVDQNLLLINFNNATGGKDIATVTSKRTQDIIQKNEDETLSRITYETLLHNIRQSNNTFTESLSAYSDNTNSGTIHYDKNKNNFYQPEKPYYLKTQVFTDSQSGNTVTGLTLEVETGGLPSKKLLGLTKDENQLYLNILSEIDTTGVKKYNNAKFYLKNLLGNEEDYYTTTEGVKYRLYELYLIAEDREGKIVLLKPSEPTKPVQVSTIDQCVFATQEYSKYVPTLERAGLVMLKLEL
;
A
#
# COMPACT_ATOMS: atom_id res chain seq x y z
N PHE A 1 4.99 -4.48 -16.66
CA PHE A 1 5.38 -3.82 -17.93
C PHE A 1 4.27 -3.99 -18.94
N ILE A 2 3.96 -2.96 -19.72
CA ILE A 2 3.03 -3.03 -20.85
C ILE A 2 3.79 -2.67 -22.12
N TYR A 3 3.82 -3.58 -23.08
CA TYR A 3 4.47 -3.39 -24.39
C TYR A 3 3.42 -3.08 -25.46
N ARG A 4 3.67 -2.08 -26.31
CA ARG A 4 2.77 -1.67 -27.40
C ARG A 4 3.48 -1.62 -28.74
N GLY A 5 2.75 -1.95 -29.81
CA GLY A 5 3.28 -1.90 -31.19
C GLY A 5 3.91 -3.19 -31.70
N LEU A 6 3.81 -4.29 -30.92
CA LEU A 6 4.17 -5.63 -31.37
C LEU A 6 3.20 -6.11 -32.47
N LYS A 7 3.74 -6.74 -33.52
CA LYS A 7 2.95 -7.27 -34.64
C LYS A 7 2.04 -8.41 -34.18
N LYS A 8 0.72 -8.25 -34.32
CA LYS A 8 -0.25 -9.34 -34.07
C LYS A 8 0.13 -10.62 -34.83
N SER A 9 0.57 -10.47 -36.08
CA SER A 9 0.95 -11.56 -36.99
C SER A 9 2.16 -12.38 -36.52
N ASP A 10 2.87 -11.95 -35.47
CA ASP A 10 3.96 -12.72 -34.89
C ASP A 10 3.46 -13.66 -33.77
N PHE A 11 2.23 -13.45 -33.29
CA PHE A 11 1.65 -14.24 -32.19
C PHE A 11 0.46 -15.08 -32.64
N PHE A 12 -0.43 -14.50 -33.44
CA PHE A 12 -1.76 -15.08 -33.69
C PHE A 12 -2.18 -15.02 -35.15
N ALA A 13 -2.89 -16.07 -35.61
CA ALA A 13 -3.64 -16.11 -36.87
C ALA A 13 -4.94 -16.88 -36.67
N ASP A 14 -6.04 -16.40 -37.27
CA ASP A 14 -7.38 -17.02 -37.20
C ASP A 14 -7.83 -17.37 -35.77
N GLY A 15 -7.59 -16.47 -34.81
CA GLY A 15 -7.93 -16.66 -33.39
C GLY A 15 -7.09 -17.71 -32.64
N LYS A 16 -6.00 -18.21 -33.23
CA LYS A 16 -5.14 -19.26 -32.68
C LYS A 16 -3.72 -18.75 -32.47
N LEU A 17 -3.00 -19.38 -31.54
CA LEU A 17 -1.56 -19.23 -31.43
C LEU A 17 -0.87 -19.78 -32.69
N LEU A 18 0.11 -19.05 -33.22
CA LEU A 18 0.89 -19.51 -34.37
C LEU A 18 1.70 -20.76 -34.04
N ALA A 19 1.90 -21.61 -35.04
CA ALA A 19 2.82 -22.75 -34.91
C ALA A 19 4.28 -22.25 -34.83
N THR A 20 5.14 -23.03 -34.18
CA THR A 20 6.57 -22.73 -33.98
C THR A 20 7.33 -22.40 -35.27
N ASN A 21 6.92 -22.95 -36.42
CA ASN A 21 7.53 -22.70 -37.73
C ASN A 21 6.94 -21.50 -38.49
N GLN A 22 5.99 -20.78 -37.89
CA GLN A 22 5.25 -19.66 -38.49
C GLN A 22 5.45 -18.35 -37.73
N THR A 23 6.36 -18.31 -36.76
CA THR A 23 6.56 -17.17 -35.87
C THR A 23 8.04 -16.84 -35.72
N GLU A 24 8.35 -15.56 -35.54
CA GLU A 24 9.68 -15.09 -35.11
C GLU A 24 9.75 -14.91 -33.57
N SER A 25 8.60 -15.04 -32.89
CA SER A 25 8.48 -14.88 -31.44
C SER A 25 8.99 -16.11 -30.70
N LYS A 26 10.07 -15.94 -29.93
CA LYS A 26 10.57 -16.99 -29.04
C LYS A 26 9.63 -17.27 -27.87
N LEU A 27 8.78 -16.31 -27.51
CA LEU A 27 7.67 -16.52 -26.58
C LEU A 27 6.69 -17.58 -27.13
N VAL A 28 6.24 -17.41 -28.37
CA VAL A 28 5.27 -18.33 -29.01
C VAL A 28 5.86 -19.74 -29.15
N GLU A 29 7.14 -19.84 -29.53
CA GLU A 29 7.84 -21.13 -29.58
C GLU A 29 7.82 -21.84 -28.21
N LYS A 30 8.12 -21.10 -27.12
CA LYS A 30 8.14 -21.63 -25.76
C LYS A 30 6.75 -22.06 -25.29
N VAL A 31 5.72 -21.25 -25.53
CA VAL A 31 4.33 -21.58 -25.18
C VAL A 31 3.89 -22.87 -25.89
N ASN A 32 4.16 -22.99 -27.20
CA ASN A 32 3.83 -24.20 -27.94
C ASN A 32 4.53 -25.44 -27.37
N ALA A 33 5.82 -25.36 -27.09
CA ALA A 33 6.60 -26.48 -26.55
C ALA A 33 6.09 -26.96 -25.18
N GLU A 34 5.79 -26.02 -24.27
CA GLU A 34 5.27 -26.35 -22.94
C GLU A 34 3.85 -26.89 -22.99
N PHE A 35 3.01 -26.34 -23.86
CA PHE A 35 1.66 -26.85 -24.10
C PHE A 35 1.68 -28.27 -24.69
N ASP A 36 2.57 -28.54 -25.65
CA ASP A 36 2.80 -29.89 -26.18
C ASP A 36 3.21 -30.87 -25.07
N ASN A 37 4.15 -30.47 -24.22
CA ASN A 37 4.64 -31.31 -23.13
C ASN A 37 3.54 -31.58 -22.09
N PHE A 38 2.71 -30.59 -21.76
CA PHE A 38 1.61 -30.74 -20.81
C PHE A 38 0.61 -31.81 -21.24
N TYR A 39 0.18 -31.82 -22.51
CA TYR A 39 -0.79 -32.80 -23.01
C TYR A 39 -0.17 -34.17 -23.36
N LYS A 40 1.12 -34.23 -23.76
CA LYS A 40 1.82 -35.53 -23.91
C LYS A 40 1.79 -36.36 -22.63
N ASN A 41 1.81 -35.70 -21.47
CA ASN A 41 1.87 -36.35 -20.16
C ASN A 41 0.49 -36.58 -19.52
N LYS A 42 -0.62 -36.26 -20.21
CA LYS A 42 -2.00 -36.51 -19.71
C LYS A 42 -2.64 -37.70 -20.46
N PRO A 43 -2.73 -38.89 -19.86
CA PRO A 43 -3.38 -40.03 -20.50
C PRO A 43 -4.85 -39.74 -20.80
N GLY A 44 -5.29 -39.94 -22.05
CA GLY A 44 -6.70 -39.88 -22.44
C GLY A 44 -7.23 -38.51 -22.89
N ASN A 45 -6.40 -37.46 -22.91
CA ASN A 45 -6.78 -36.16 -23.46
C ASN A 45 -6.10 -35.93 -24.82
N GLU A 46 -6.89 -35.79 -25.89
CA GLU A 46 -6.38 -35.23 -27.14
C GLU A 46 -5.95 -33.78 -26.91
N LYS A 47 -4.78 -33.41 -27.41
CA LYS A 47 -4.25 -32.04 -27.31
C LYS A 47 -5.25 -31.09 -28.01
N PRO A 48 -5.88 -30.14 -27.29
CA PRO A 48 -6.75 -29.17 -27.92
C PRO A 48 -5.95 -28.16 -28.75
N VAL A 49 -6.62 -27.44 -29.63
CA VAL A 49 -6.03 -26.30 -30.34
C VAL A 49 -5.76 -25.18 -29.33
N PHE A 50 -4.56 -24.59 -29.36
CA PHE A 50 -4.24 -23.44 -28.51
C PHE A 50 -4.92 -22.18 -29.08
N LEU A 51 -5.95 -21.70 -28.38
CA LEU A 51 -6.67 -20.48 -28.75
C LEU A 51 -5.92 -19.26 -28.23
N ALA A 52 -5.93 -18.16 -29.00
CA ALA A 52 -5.32 -16.91 -28.57
C ALA A 52 -5.93 -16.38 -27.25
N SER A 53 -7.19 -16.73 -26.98
CA SER A 53 -7.90 -16.37 -25.75
C SER A 53 -7.25 -16.94 -24.49
N PHE A 54 -6.53 -18.05 -24.59
CA PHE A 54 -5.79 -18.64 -23.46
C PHE A 54 -4.58 -17.78 -23.03
N LEU A 55 -4.14 -16.86 -23.90
CA LEU A 55 -3.14 -15.83 -23.61
C LEU A 55 -3.78 -14.44 -23.40
N GLY A 56 -5.09 -14.39 -23.13
CA GLY A 56 -5.84 -13.14 -22.92
C GLY A 56 -6.15 -12.36 -24.20
N TYR A 57 -5.84 -12.89 -25.39
CA TYR A 57 -6.13 -12.23 -26.67
C TYR A 57 -7.41 -12.78 -27.30
N ARG A 58 -8.46 -11.96 -27.45
CA ARG A 58 -9.64 -12.32 -28.26
C ARG A 58 -9.72 -11.39 -29.47
N GLU A 59 -10.28 -11.90 -30.56
CA GLU A 59 -10.44 -11.15 -31.81
C GLU A 59 -11.37 -9.95 -31.58
N LEU A 60 -11.13 -8.82 -32.27
CA LEU A 60 -11.95 -7.59 -32.13
C LEU A 60 -13.41 -7.75 -32.59
N THR A 61 -13.69 -8.79 -33.39
CA THR A 61 -15.04 -9.16 -33.82
C THR A 61 -15.78 -9.99 -32.78
N ASP A 62 -15.11 -10.38 -31.71
CA ASP A 62 -15.73 -11.00 -30.55
C ASP A 62 -16.46 -9.91 -29.76
N ILE A 63 -17.79 -9.99 -29.75
CA ILE A 63 -18.70 -9.14 -28.95
C ILE A 63 -18.40 -9.23 -27.43
N ALA A 64 -17.51 -10.14 -27.02
CA ALA A 64 -17.12 -10.38 -25.64
C ALA A 64 -15.91 -9.58 -25.12
N GLN A 65 -15.29 -8.65 -25.88
CA GLN A 65 -14.25 -7.76 -25.33
C GLN A 65 -14.65 -6.28 -25.39
N ASN A 66 -15.02 -5.73 -24.24
CA ASN A 66 -15.34 -4.31 -24.11
C ASN A 66 -14.04 -3.54 -23.85
N GLU A 67 -13.85 -2.39 -24.53
CA GLU A 67 -12.64 -1.58 -24.35
C GLU A 67 -12.45 -1.07 -22.91
N ASN A 68 -13.51 -1.08 -22.10
CA ASN A 68 -13.51 -0.67 -20.71
C ASN A 68 -13.17 -1.80 -19.74
N ASP A 69 -13.03 -3.05 -20.20
CA ASP A 69 -12.63 -4.18 -19.36
C ASP A 69 -11.22 -3.93 -18.80
N LEU A 70 -11.06 -4.18 -17.49
CA LEU A 70 -9.79 -4.00 -16.79
C LEU A 70 -8.77 -5.05 -17.24
N LEU A 71 -7.49 -4.68 -17.28
CA LEU A 71 -6.41 -5.61 -17.66
C LEU A 71 -6.31 -6.81 -16.72
N ASP A 72 -6.61 -6.60 -15.44
CA ASP A 72 -6.58 -7.65 -14.41
C ASP A 72 -7.61 -8.75 -14.68
N GLU A 73 -8.76 -8.42 -15.28
CA GLU A 73 -9.76 -9.42 -15.66
C GLU A 73 -9.19 -10.45 -16.63
N TYR A 74 -8.31 -10.02 -17.54
CA TYR A 74 -7.63 -10.89 -18.51
C TYR A 74 -6.39 -11.57 -17.91
N PHE A 75 -5.57 -10.82 -17.17
CA PHE A 75 -4.32 -11.35 -16.61
C PHE A 75 -4.58 -12.45 -15.59
N PHE A 76 -5.55 -12.25 -14.70
CA PHE A 76 -5.92 -13.20 -13.67
C PHE A 76 -7.10 -14.10 -14.03
N LYS A 77 -7.62 -13.99 -15.27
CA LYS A 77 -8.75 -14.78 -15.79
C LYS A 77 -9.98 -14.71 -14.86
N ILE A 78 -10.30 -13.52 -14.34
CA ILE A 78 -11.34 -13.32 -13.32
C ILE A 78 -12.73 -13.63 -13.88
N SER A 79 -13.02 -13.23 -15.11
CA SER A 79 -14.31 -13.46 -15.76
C SER A 79 -14.43 -14.83 -16.44
N ASP A 80 -13.30 -15.53 -16.63
CA ASP A 80 -13.26 -16.80 -17.35
C ASP A 80 -13.49 -18.01 -16.46
N THR A 81 -14.24 -18.97 -16.99
CA THR A 81 -14.38 -20.32 -16.44
C THR A 81 -13.67 -21.29 -17.38
N GLU A 82 -12.39 -21.56 -17.10
CA GLU A 82 -11.66 -22.61 -17.80
C GLU A 82 -12.13 -23.99 -17.30
N THR A 83 -12.44 -24.89 -18.22
CA THR A 83 -12.69 -26.29 -17.86
C THR A 83 -11.37 -27.03 -17.70
N ASP A 84 -11.31 -28.02 -16.82
CA ASP A 84 -10.09 -28.84 -16.58
C ASP A 84 -9.46 -29.44 -17.85
N LYS A 85 -10.27 -29.60 -18.90
CA LYS A 85 -9.85 -30.12 -20.21
C LYS A 85 -8.96 -29.16 -21.00
N VAL A 86 -9.05 -27.86 -20.75
CA VAL A 86 -8.29 -26.80 -21.46
C VAL A 86 -7.42 -25.97 -20.53
N ALA A 87 -7.52 -26.14 -19.21
CA ALA A 87 -6.74 -25.42 -18.22
C ALA A 87 -5.23 -25.59 -18.45
N PHE A 88 -4.55 -24.48 -18.73
CA PHE A 88 -3.11 -24.40 -18.94
C PHE A 88 -2.58 -23.10 -18.32
N GLU A 89 -1.55 -23.24 -17.48
CA GLU A 89 -0.81 -22.13 -16.90
C GLU A 89 0.28 -21.69 -17.86
N LEU A 90 0.43 -20.38 -18.04
CA LEU A 90 1.45 -19.84 -18.93
C LEU A 90 2.85 -20.14 -18.40
N PRO A 91 3.80 -20.52 -19.27
CA PRO A 91 5.13 -20.90 -18.82
C PRO A 91 5.92 -19.68 -18.35
N MET A 92 6.86 -19.91 -17.44
CA MET A 92 7.90 -18.93 -17.14
C MET A 92 8.75 -18.69 -18.40
N VAL A 93 9.02 -17.42 -18.69
CA VAL A 93 9.78 -17.00 -19.86
C VAL A 93 11.13 -16.44 -19.40
N GLU A 94 12.20 -16.87 -20.05
CA GLU A 94 13.54 -16.39 -19.73
C GLU A 94 13.68 -14.91 -20.10
N ARG A 95 14.45 -14.17 -19.29
CA ARG A 95 14.79 -12.78 -19.60
C ARG A 95 15.51 -12.68 -20.96
N GLY A 96 15.28 -11.59 -21.68
CA GLY A 96 15.89 -11.39 -23.00
C GLY A 96 15.28 -12.25 -24.12
N THR A 97 14.23 -13.03 -23.83
CA THR A 97 13.45 -13.73 -24.87
C THR A 97 12.87 -12.72 -25.85
N LEU A 98 13.08 -12.96 -27.14
CA LEU A 98 12.49 -12.15 -28.19
C LEU A 98 10.96 -12.31 -28.17
N LEU A 99 10.26 -11.24 -27.79
CA LEU A 99 8.81 -11.22 -27.77
C LEU A 99 8.21 -11.23 -29.17
N GLY A 100 8.75 -10.45 -30.10
CA GLY A 100 8.26 -10.33 -31.48
C GLY A 100 8.82 -9.07 -32.15
N SER A 101 8.45 -8.86 -33.40
CA SER A 101 8.83 -7.72 -34.22
C SER A 101 7.87 -6.54 -34.04
N VAL A 102 8.37 -5.33 -34.29
CA VAL A 102 7.63 -4.06 -34.17
C VAL A 102 7.41 -3.48 -35.58
N GLU A 103 6.21 -2.95 -35.88
CA GLU A 103 5.93 -2.36 -37.21
C GLU A 103 6.52 -0.96 -37.39
N SER A 104 6.48 -0.14 -36.35
CA SER A 104 6.92 1.26 -36.43
C SER A 104 7.47 1.77 -35.11
N THR A 105 6.61 1.93 -34.10
CA THR A 105 6.97 2.49 -32.80
C THR A 105 6.70 1.44 -31.72
N LEU A 106 7.70 1.24 -30.85
CA LEU A 106 7.56 0.45 -29.63
C LEU A 106 7.21 1.40 -28.49
N GLY A 107 6.12 1.12 -27.78
CA GLY A 107 5.79 1.75 -26.51
C GLY A 107 6.07 0.79 -25.36
N ILE A 108 6.62 1.28 -24.26
CA ILE A 108 6.84 0.50 -23.03
C ILE A 108 6.42 1.35 -21.84
N ASP A 109 5.48 0.85 -21.04
CA ASP A 109 5.16 1.45 -19.74
C ASP A 109 5.67 0.53 -18.62
N VAL A 110 6.32 1.14 -17.64
CA VAL A 110 6.61 0.52 -16.35
C VAL A 110 5.49 0.92 -15.40
N VAL A 111 4.58 -0.01 -15.15
CA VAL A 111 3.47 0.17 -14.19
C VAL A 111 3.93 -0.39 -12.85
N LEU A 112 3.81 0.41 -11.79
CA LEU A 112 4.15 0.03 -10.42
C LEU A 112 3.00 -0.77 -9.80
N ASN A 113 3.35 -1.72 -8.91
CA ASN A 113 2.37 -2.56 -8.24
C ASN A 113 1.73 -1.81 -7.06
N GLU A 114 0.40 -1.73 -7.04
CA GLU A 114 -0.38 -1.16 -5.93
C GLU A 114 -1.03 -2.25 -5.05
N GLY A 115 -0.93 -3.53 -5.44
CA GLY A 115 -1.49 -4.69 -4.75
C GLY A 115 -2.34 -5.57 -5.67
N ASP A 116 -2.56 -6.82 -5.25
CA ASP A 116 -3.33 -7.82 -6.01
C ASP A 116 -4.78 -7.90 -5.49
N PHE A 117 -5.49 -6.77 -5.52
CA PHE A 117 -6.89 -6.67 -5.09
C PHE A 117 -7.70 -5.75 -6.02
N PHE A 118 -9.01 -5.93 -6.04
CA PHE A 118 -9.93 -5.10 -6.78
C PHE A 118 -10.70 -4.15 -5.85
N MET A 119 -10.77 -2.88 -6.26
CA MET A 119 -11.67 -1.89 -5.67
C MET A 119 -12.90 -1.76 -6.55
N LYS A 120 -14.05 -2.16 -6.02
CA LYS A 120 -15.34 -1.96 -6.69
C LYS A 120 -15.67 -0.47 -6.76
N ASP A 121 -16.11 0.00 -7.92
CA ASP A 121 -16.57 1.37 -8.14
C ASP A 121 -15.51 2.46 -7.87
N ASN A 122 -14.25 2.19 -8.23
CA ASN A 122 -13.13 3.13 -8.10
C ASN A 122 -13.48 4.51 -8.72
N PRO A 123 -13.43 5.62 -7.95
CA PRO A 123 -13.83 6.94 -8.42
C PRO A 123 -12.85 7.57 -9.41
N ASN A 124 -11.65 6.98 -9.59
CA ASN A 124 -10.65 7.49 -10.52
C ASN A 124 -11.14 7.31 -11.98
N PRO A 125 -11.28 8.39 -12.76
CA PRO A 125 -11.65 8.28 -14.17
C PRO A 125 -10.60 7.54 -15.02
N PHE A 126 -9.34 7.55 -14.60
CA PHE A 126 -8.30 6.76 -15.25
C PHE A 126 -8.34 5.32 -14.73
N GLN A 127 -8.36 4.36 -15.66
CA GLN A 127 -8.39 2.92 -15.37
C GLN A 127 -7.40 2.19 -16.28
N LEU A 128 -6.72 1.18 -15.74
CA LEU A 128 -5.88 0.27 -16.49
C LEU A 128 -6.76 -0.75 -17.23
N ASN A 129 -7.34 -0.31 -18.34
CA ASN A 129 -8.26 -1.10 -19.17
C ASN A 129 -7.70 -1.39 -20.58
N LEU A 130 -8.44 -2.18 -21.36
CA LEU A 130 -8.05 -2.51 -22.73
C LEU A 130 -7.92 -1.28 -23.64
N LYS A 131 -8.72 -0.23 -23.44
CA LYS A 131 -8.61 1.04 -24.17
C LYS A 131 -7.25 1.68 -23.95
N PHE A 132 -6.77 1.71 -22.71
CA PHE A 132 -5.44 2.17 -22.37
C PHE A 132 -4.33 1.28 -22.96
N ALA A 133 -4.45 -0.05 -22.83
CA ALA A 133 -3.42 -0.96 -23.34
C ALA A 133 -3.30 -0.96 -24.87
N ARG A 134 -4.41 -0.76 -25.58
CA ARG A 134 -4.46 -0.73 -27.06
C ARG A 134 -4.11 0.62 -27.67
N ALA A 135 -4.12 1.70 -26.89
CA ALA A 135 -3.79 3.03 -27.39
C ALA A 135 -2.34 3.10 -27.89
N LYS A 136 -2.10 3.63 -29.09
CA LYS A 136 -0.74 3.81 -29.63
C LYS A 136 0.12 4.72 -28.74
N GLU A 137 -0.51 5.74 -28.18
CA GLU A 137 0.06 6.67 -27.21
C GLU A 137 -1.05 6.99 -26.20
N HIS A 138 -0.71 7.09 -24.92
CA HIS A 138 -1.62 7.55 -23.89
C HIS A 138 -1.02 8.74 -23.14
N LYS A 139 -1.82 9.78 -22.93
CA LYS A 139 -1.49 10.93 -22.09
C LYS A 139 -2.55 11.05 -21.02
N LEU A 140 -2.12 11.03 -19.76
CA LEU A 140 -3.00 11.37 -18.65
C LEU A 140 -3.56 12.78 -18.89
N SER A 141 -4.87 12.91 -18.81
CA SER A 141 -5.56 14.17 -19.07
C SER A 141 -6.67 14.38 -18.08
N THR A 142 -6.65 15.51 -17.36
CA THR A 142 -7.71 15.89 -16.42
C THR A 142 -9.04 16.25 -17.10
N ASN A 143 -9.08 16.32 -18.43
CA ASN A 143 -10.31 16.62 -19.19
C ASN A 143 -11.33 15.48 -19.15
N ILE A 144 -10.90 14.25 -18.80
CA ILE A 144 -11.81 13.10 -18.64
C ILE A 144 -12.59 13.17 -17.30
N ALA A 145 -12.15 14.02 -16.37
CA ALA A 145 -12.73 14.15 -15.05
C ALA A 145 -13.89 15.16 -15.02
N THR A 146 -14.95 14.83 -14.28
CA THR A 146 -16.17 15.64 -14.19
C THR A 146 -16.13 16.69 -13.07
N ASN A 147 -15.28 16.51 -12.06
CA ASN A 147 -15.16 17.41 -10.92
C ASN A 147 -13.68 17.55 -10.46
N ASN A 148 -13.42 18.46 -9.53
CA ASN A 148 -12.06 18.76 -9.08
C ASN A 148 -11.40 17.57 -8.36
N TYR A 149 -12.14 16.78 -7.60
CA TYR A 149 -11.61 15.58 -6.95
C TYR A 149 -11.19 14.52 -7.96
N GLN A 150 -12.00 14.25 -8.98
CA GLN A 150 -11.62 13.35 -10.07
C GLN A 150 -10.39 13.87 -10.84
N LYS A 151 -10.26 15.20 -11.03
CA LYS A 151 -9.04 15.77 -11.62
C LYS A 151 -7.82 15.49 -10.75
N LYS A 152 -7.95 15.59 -9.42
CA LYS A 152 -6.90 15.19 -8.47
C LYS A 152 -6.53 13.72 -8.63
N LEU A 153 -7.51 12.81 -8.69
CA LEU A 153 -7.27 11.37 -8.88
C LEU A 153 -6.55 11.06 -10.21
N VAL A 154 -6.90 11.74 -11.30
CA VAL A 154 -6.19 11.58 -12.58
C VAL A 154 -4.73 12.04 -12.47
N ARG A 155 -4.44 13.12 -11.74
CA ARG A 155 -3.05 13.56 -11.50
C ARG A 155 -2.30 12.61 -10.57
N GLU A 156 -2.98 12.03 -9.59
CA GLU A 156 -2.42 10.99 -8.72
C GLU A 156 -1.96 9.78 -9.54
N SER A 157 -2.71 9.42 -10.59
CA SER A 157 -2.39 8.28 -11.46
C SER A 157 -0.99 8.36 -12.12
N ALA A 158 -0.34 9.52 -12.13
CA ALA A 158 1.04 9.65 -12.57
C ALA A 158 2.04 8.87 -11.68
N SER A 159 1.73 8.65 -10.39
CA SER A 159 2.57 7.86 -9.49
C SER A 159 2.55 6.35 -9.78
N MET A 160 1.55 5.89 -10.54
CA MET A 160 1.44 4.49 -10.98
C MET A 160 2.49 4.11 -12.03
N PHE A 161 3.14 5.09 -12.64
CA PHE A 161 4.07 4.89 -13.74
C PHE A 161 5.49 5.29 -13.36
N MET A 162 6.46 4.57 -13.91
CA MET A 162 7.87 4.91 -13.83
C MET A 162 8.43 5.08 -15.25
N ASP A 163 9.21 6.14 -15.44
CA ASP A 163 9.97 6.31 -16.68
C ASP A 163 10.96 5.15 -16.85
N ILE A 164 11.06 4.60 -18.05
CA ILE A 164 11.91 3.43 -18.31
C ILE A 164 13.40 3.72 -18.13
N ALA A 165 13.86 4.95 -18.43
CA ALA A 165 15.24 5.35 -18.16
C ALA A 165 15.49 5.45 -16.65
N ALA A 166 14.50 5.92 -15.87
CA ALA A 166 14.59 5.92 -14.41
C ALA A 166 14.61 4.50 -13.84
N PHE A 167 13.77 3.58 -14.37
CA PHE A 167 13.77 2.17 -13.97
C PHE A 167 15.15 1.53 -14.13
N TYR A 168 15.80 1.71 -15.28
CA TYR A 168 17.15 1.20 -15.49
C TYR A 168 18.19 1.98 -14.66
N GLY A 169 18.09 3.30 -14.57
CA GLY A 169 19.00 4.14 -13.82
C GLY A 169 19.01 3.86 -12.32
N LEU A 170 17.90 3.43 -11.73
CA LEU A 170 17.84 2.94 -10.34
C LEU A 170 18.82 1.81 -10.04
N HIS A 171 19.19 1.00 -11.04
CA HIS A 171 20.17 -0.08 -10.86
C HIS A 171 21.61 0.44 -10.65
N THR A 172 21.85 1.74 -10.83
CA THR A 172 23.12 2.38 -10.42
C THR A 172 23.22 2.60 -8.92
N GLN A 173 22.11 2.50 -8.18
CA GLN A 173 22.09 2.59 -6.73
C GLN A 173 22.37 1.22 -6.11
N GLY A 174 23.49 1.09 -5.40
CA GLY A 174 23.85 -0.12 -4.67
C GLY A 174 24.37 -1.26 -5.56
N LYS A 175 23.78 -2.46 -5.45
CA LYS A 175 24.25 -3.70 -6.13
C LYS A 175 23.33 -4.12 -7.29
N GLY A 176 22.75 -3.15 -8.00
CA GLY A 176 21.86 -3.41 -9.13
C GLY A 176 22.53 -4.23 -10.23
N LYS A 177 21.74 -5.07 -10.91
CA LYS A 177 22.19 -5.97 -11.99
C LYS A 177 21.21 -5.89 -13.14
N ILE A 178 21.69 -5.52 -14.32
CA ILE A 178 20.89 -5.55 -15.55
C ILE A 178 21.47 -6.61 -16.49
N TYR A 179 20.63 -7.54 -16.93
CA TYR A 179 21.02 -8.53 -17.92
C TYR A 179 20.47 -8.14 -19.28
N ILE A 180 21.34 -8.18 -20.29
CA ILE A 180 20.99 -7.87 -21.67
C ILE A 180 20.95 -9.18 -22.45
N ASN A 181 19.86 -9.41 -23.18
CA ASN A 181 19.63 -10.63 -23.96
C ASN A 181 19.81 -11.89 -23.09
N ALA A 182 20.39 -12.95 -23.65
CA ALA A 182 20.68 -14.21 -22.96
C ALA A 182 22.03 -14.19 -22.19
N SER A 183 22.61 -13.02 -21.90
CA SER A 183 23.87 -12.93 -21.15
C SER A 183 23.74 -13.50 -19.74
N THR A 184 24.69 -14.32 -19.32
CA THR A 184 24.85 -14.79 -17.94
C THR A 184 25.53 -13.75 -17.06
N GLU A 185 26.27 -12.81 -17.66
CA GLU A 185 26.94 -11.72 -16.95
C GLU A 185 26.08 -10.45 -16.95
N PRO A 186 25.80 -9.85 -15.78
CA PRO A 186 25.05 -8.61 -15.69
C PRO A 186 25.94 -7.37 -15.88
N LEU A 187 25.34 -6.29 -16.34
CA LEU A 187 25.86 -4.95 -16.15
C LEU A 187 25.66 -4.51 -14.70
N THR A 188 26.74 -4.02 -14.08
CA THR A 188 26.76 -3.59 -12.68
C THR A 188 27.43 -2.24 -12.46
N THR A 189 28.06 -1.66 -13.49
CA THR A 189 28.77 -0.38 -13.35
C THR A 189 27.89 0.77 -13.83
N THR A 190 28.03 1.91 -13.16
CA THR A 190 27.35 3.17 -13.51
C THR A 190 27.50 3.54 -14.98
N ALA A 191 28.70 3.42 -15.55
CA ALA A 191 28.96 3.72 -16.95
C ALA A 191 28.19 2.79 -17.90
N ASN A 192 28.21 1.48 -17.66
CA ASN A 192 27.52 0.50 -18.51
C ASN A 192 26.00 0.68 -18.46
N ILE A 193 25.45 0.97 -17.28
CA ILE A 193 24.02 1.23 -17.10
C ILE A 193 23.62 2.56 -17.78
N TYR A 194 24.45 3.60 -17.71
CA TYR A 194 24.18 4.85 -18.43
C TYR A 194 24.13 4.64 -19.94
N SER A 195 25.04 3.85 -20.51
CA SER A 195 25.03 3.53 -21.94
C SER A 195 23.74 2.83 -22.39
N LEU A 196 23.03 2.11 -21.51
CA LEU A 196 21.71 1.57 -21.84
C LEU A 196 20.65 2.66 -22.01
N ILE A 197 20.77 3.74 -21.24
CA ILE A 197 19.76 4.79 -21.22
C ILE A 197 20.14 6.04 -22.03
N GLU A 198 21.34 6.09 -22.62
CA GLU A 198 21.91 7.28 -23.27
C GLU A 198 21.06 7.86 -24.42
N LYS A 199 20.18 7.02 -25.00
CA LYS A 199 19.30 7.37 -26.12
C LYS A 199 17.92 7.86 -25.69
N TYR A 200 17.56 7.70 -24.42
CA TYR A 200 16.32 8.26 -23.90
C TYR A 200 16.46 9.77 -23.73
N GLN A 201 15.38 10.50 -24.03
CA GLN A 201 15.34 11.95 -23.82
C GLN A 201 15.45 12.32 -22.33
N THR A 202 14.97 11.44 -21.46
CA THR A 202 14.91 11.57 -19.99
C THR A 202 16.18 11.10 -19.29
N LYS A 203 17.25 10.75 -20.02
CA LYS A 203 18.48 10.13 -19.49
C LYS A 203 19.17 10.90 -18.35
N ASN A 204 18.93 12.20 -18.24
CA ASN A 204 19.51 13.08 -17.23
C ASN A 204 18.42 13.69 -16.30
N THR A 205 17.25 13.07 -16.23
CA THR A 205 16.09 13.55 -15.46
C THR A 205 15.98 12.82 -14.13
N THR A 206 15.90 13.57 -13.02
CA THR A 206 15.54 13.01 -11.71
C THR A 206 14.07 13.26 -11.44
N TYR A 207 13.32 12.21 -11.15
CA TYR A 207 11.92 12.28 -10.77
C TYR A 207 11.77 12.25 -9.25
N LEU A 208 10.85 13.06 -8.72
CA LEU A 208 10.51 13.12 -7.29
C LEU A 208 9.03 12.79 -7.11
N TYR A 209 8.74 11.82 -6.26
CA TYR A 209 7.41 11.54 -5.73
C TYR A 209 7.46 11.63 -4.20
N ILE A 210 6.49 12.35 -3.63
CA ILE A 210 6.32 12.46 -2.18
C ILE A 210 4.93 11.92 -1.86
N GLN A 211 4.87 10.78 -1.20
CA GLN A 211 3.65 10.21 -0.62
C GLN A 211 3.46 10.77 0.79
N SER A 212 2.23 11.08 1.16
CA SER A 212 1.89 11.64 2.46
C SER A 212 0.62 11.00 3.03
N ASN A 213 -0.18 11.78 3.76
CA ASN A 213 -1.35 11.33 4.49
C ASN A 213 -2.25 10.44 3.60
N ARG A 214 -2.76 9.37 4.18
CA ARG A 214 -3.69 8.43 3.54
C ARG A 214 -3.20 7.81 2.25
N GLN A 215 -1.88 7.62 2.14
CA GLN A 215 -1.17 7.08 0.97
C GLN A 215 -1.43 7.87 -0.33
N ARG A 216 -1.86 9.13 -0.22
CA ARG A 216 -1.98 10.06 -1.35
C ARG A 216 -0.69 10.84 -1.52
N SER A 217 -0.50 11.45 -2.69
CA SER A 217 0.58 12.40 -2.91
C SER A 217 0.55 13.58 -1.93
N TYR A 218 1.72 14.19 -1.75
CA TYR A 218 1.89 15.37 -0.92
C TYR A 218 0.90 16.47 -1.28
N ASP A 219 0.23 16.99 -0.26
CA ASP A 219 -0.75 18.07 -0.35
C ASP A 219 -2.01 17.77 -1.18
N PHE A 220 -2.35 16.49 -1.36
CA PHE A 220 -3.61 16.07 -1.96
C PHE A 220 -4.83 16.70 -1.24
N TYR A 221 -4.79 16.76 0.09
CA TYR A 221 -5.85 17.32 0.94
C TYR A 221 -5.70 18.82 1.24
N GLY A 222 -4.63 19.48 0.78
CA GLY A 222 -4.44 20.92 0.94
C GLY A 222 -3.86 21.37 2.30
N ASN A 223 -3.49 20.44 3.19
CA ASN A 223 -2.99 20.75 4.54
C ASN A 223 -1.52 21.22 4.57
N TYR A 224 -0.78 21.14 3.47
CA TYR A 224 0.63 21.53 3.42
C TYR A 224 0.88 22.94 2.87
N HIS A 225 -0.12 23.58 2.25
CA HIS A 225 -0.01 24.95 1.76
C HIS A 225 0.31 25.94 2.87
N LEU A 226 1.15 26.92 2.56
CA LEU A 226 1.27 28.18 3.29
C LEU A 226 0.36 29.24 2.66
N GLU A 227 0.29 30.42 3.29
CA GLU A 227 -0.56 31.54 2.83
C GLU A 227 -0.30 31.95 1.36
N ASP A 228 0.92 31.77 0.87
CA ASP A 228 1.35 32.11 -0.49
C ASP A 228 1.14 30.98 -1.52
N THR A 229 0.35 29.95 -1.17
CA THR A 229 0.07 28.74 -1.97
C THR A 229 1.27 27.82 -2.24
N THR A 230 2.45 28.14 -1.68
CA THR A 230 3.63 27.27 -1.77
C THR A 230 3.62 26.24 -0.66
N ASN A 231 4.25 25.09 -0.89
CA ASN A 231 4.21 23.97 0.04
C ASN A 231 5.54 23.20 0.14
N ILE A 232 6.55 23.60 -0.65
CA ILE A 232 7.92 23.12 -0.55
C ILE A 232 8.91 24.24 -0.86
N LYS A 233 10.16 24.08 -0.45
CA LYS A 233 11.32 24.75 -1.06
C LYS A 233 12.18 23.70 -1.75
N VAL A 234 12.66 24.01 -2.95
CA VAL A 234 13.46 23.07 -3.76
C VAL A 234 14.59 23.78 -4.50
N GLY A 235 15.69 23.08 -4.73
CA GLY A 235 16.82 23.58 -5.51
C GLY A 235 17.91 22.53 -5.68
N ALA A 236 19.00 22.91 -6.34
CA ALA A 236 20.19 22.06 -6.48
C ALA A 236 21.19 22.25 -5.32
N ASP A 237 21.00 23.28 -4.49
CA ASP A 237 21.87 23.65 -3.37
C ASP A 237 21.04 24.19 -2.19
N ALA A 238 21.42 23.85 -0.96
CA ALA A 238 20.72 24.23 0.26
C ALA A 238 20.73 25.76 0.52
N SER A 239 21.69 26.49 -0.04
CA SER A 239 21.81 27.95 0.12
C SER A 239 20.84 28.75 -0.76
N ASN A 240 20.32 28.15 -1.83
CA ASN A 240 19.56 28.84 -2.88
C ASN A 240 18.22 28.15 -3.19
N LEU A 241 17.49 27.71 -2.16
CA LEU A 241 16.20 27.06 -2.36
C LEU A 241 15.12 28.07 -2.73
N THR A 242 14.28 27.73 -3.70
CA THR A 242 13.14 28.54 -4.11
C THR A 242 11.84 27.91 -3.63
N LYS A 243 10.89 28.75 -3.19
CA LYS A 243 9.55 28.27 -2.86
C LYS A 243 8.85 27.79 -4.13
N ALA A 244 8.15 26.67 -4.04
CA ALA A 244 7.39 26.09 -5.14
C ALA A 244 6.11 25.42 -4.65
N THR A 245 5.20 25.18 -5.58
CA THR A 245 4.07 24.28 -5.41
C THR A 245 4.46 22.89 -5.90
N PHE A 246 4.02 21.87 -5.17
CA PHE A 246 4.23 20.45 -5.48
C PHE A 246 2.97 19.66 -5.17
N GLY A 247 2.53 18.77 -6.06
CA GLY A 247 1.42 17.88 -5.78
C GLY A 247 0.02 18.48 -5.98
N VAL A 248 -0.99 17.68 -5.63
CA VAL A 248 -2.14 17.41 -6.52
C VAL A 248 -3.30 18.40 -6.48
N LYS A 249 -3.26 19.46 -5.68
CA LYS A 249 -4.25 20.56 -5.79
C LYS A 249 -4.17 21.23 -7.16
N ASP A 250 -2.97 21.68 -7.54
CA ASP A 250 -2.72 22.48 -8.74
C ASP A 250 -1.58 21.93 -9.63
N ASP A 251 -0.86 20.88 -9.20
CA ASP A 251 0.29 20.29 -9.92
C ASP A 251 0.16 18.75 -10.03
N TRP A 252 1.07 18.11 -10.78
CA TRP A 252 1.15 16.65 -10.88
C TRP A 252 1.76 16.01 -9.62
N ALA A 253 1.43 14.75 -9.36
CA ALA A 253 1.96 14.00 -8.20
C ALA A 253 3.47 13.74 -8.29
N VAL A 254 4.01 13.65 -9.51
CA VAL A 254 5.43 13.38 -9.78
C VAL A 254 6.04 14.58 -10.49
N LYS A 255 7.21 15.04 -10.02
CA LYS A 255 7.92 16.19 -10.58
C LYS A 255 9.26 15.79 -11.18
N ALA A 256 9.60 16.35 -12.33
CA ALA A 256 10.84 16.09 -13.05
C ALA A 256 11.84 17.24 -12.85
N PHE A 257 13.10 16.90 -12.62
CA PHE A 257 14.22 17.83 -12.46
C PHE A 257 15.34 17.43 -13.42
N ASP A 258 15.54 18.24 -14.46
CA ASP A 258 16.50 17.95 -15.52
C ASP A 258 17.90 18.47 -15.18
N ASN A 259 18.91 17.62 -15.34
CA ASN A 259 20.33 17.95 -15.18
C ASN A 259 20.72 18.39 -13.75
N TYR A 260 20.01 17.90 -12.73
CA TYR A 260 20.36 18.11 -11.33
C TYR A 260 21.31 17.01 -10.86
N ASN A 261 22.52 17.37 -10.42
CA ASN A 261 23.46 16.45 -9.78
C ASN A 261 23.16 16.25 -8.28
N GLN A 262 22.36 17.15 -7.73
CA GLN A 262 21.91 17.14 -6.35
C GLN A 262 20.49 17.72 -6.33
N LEU A 263 19.64 17.16 -5.49
CA LEU A 263 18.31 17.68 -5.23
C LEU A 263 18.18 17.98 -3.74
N VAL A 264 17.81 19.22 -3.42
CA VAL A 264 17.63 19.67 -2.03
C VAL A 264 16.19 20.12 -1.85
N LEU A 265 15.58 19.66 -0.77
CA LEU A 265 14.17 19.88 -0.46
C LEU A 265 14.00 20.38 0.98
N GLN A 266 13.06 21.28 1.20
CA GLN A 266 12.44 21.49 2.52
C GLN A 266 10.92 21.34 2.38
N LEU A 267 10.33 20.54 3.25
CA LEU A 267 8.88 20.32 3.29
C LEU A 267 8.26 21.26 4.32
N THR A 268 6.97 21.57 4.20
CA THR A 268 6.30 22.37 5.23
C THR A 268 6.03 21.52 6.47
N THR A 269 6.04 22.16 7.64
CA THR A 269 5.84 21.48 8.92
C THR A 269 5.09 22.38 9.89
N ASP A 270 4.37 21.77 10.84
CA ASP A 270 3.81 22.44 12.03
C ASP A 270 4.68 22.17 13.28
N ASN A 271 5.84 21.53 13.09
CA ASN A 271 6.77 21.06 14.12
C ASN A 271 6.14 20.15 15.18
N TYR A 272 5.10 19.38 14.84
CA TYR A 272 4.60 18.36 15.76
C TYR A 272 5.64 17.26 16.01
N THR A 273 5.59 16.67 17.21
CA THR A 273 6.65 15.77 17.73
C THR A 273 6.82 14.49 16.93
N ASP A 274 5.77 14.03 16.27
CA ASP A 274 5.75 12.76 15.56
C ASP A 274 6.07 12.94 14.07
N ALA A 275 6.45 14.16 13.67
CA ALA A 275 6.80 14.49 12.28
C ALA A 275 7.98 13.65 11.78
N ALA A 276 7.79 13.02 10.63
CA ALA A 276 8.80 12.16 10.03
C ALA A 276 8.76 12.11 8.51
N VAL A 277 9.91 11.76 7.94
CA VAL A 277 10.11 11.42 6.53
C VAL A 277 10.89 10.12 6.45
N TYR A 278 10.45 9.19 5.61
CA TYR A 278 11.20 8.01 5.23
C TYR A 278 11.59 8.10 3.76
N VAL A 279 12.87 7.89 3.47
CA VAL A 279 13.37 7.78 2.10
C VAL A 279 13.20 6.34 1.63
N LYS A 280 12.15 6.07 0.87
CA LYS A 280 11.91 4.75 0.27
C LYS A 280 12.91 4.45 -0.85
N THR A 281 13.18 5.46 -1.68
CA THR A 281 14.14 5.38 -2.77
C THR A 281 14.89 6.70 -2.90
N GLY A 282 16.22 6.64 -3.08
CA GLY A 282 17.08 7.81 -3.22
C GLY A 282 18.36 7.68 -2.38
N VAL A 283 19.38 8.46 -2.75
CA VAL A 283 20.67 8.47 -2.05
C VAL A 283 20.79 9.76 -1.25
N LEU A 284 20.64 9.66 0.07
CA LEU A 284 20.85 10.80 0.97
C LEU A 284 22.32 11.25 0.92
N ASN A 285 22.51 12.56 0.93
CA ASN A 285 23.84 13.16 1.07
C ASN A 285 24.36 12.99 2.49
N VAL A 286 25.68 12.89 2.64
CA VAL A 286 26.37 12.70 3.92
C VAL A 286 26.06 13.79 4.96
N ASN A 287 25.63 14.98 4.51
CA ASN A 287 25.26 16.10 5.37
C ASN A 287 23.79 16.06 5.83
N THR A 288 22.98 15.15 5.28
CA THR A 288 21.61 14.94 5.73
C THR A 288 21.61 13.84 6.79
N THR A 289 21.64 14.25 8.06
CA THR A 289 21.57 13.30 9.18
C THR A 289 20.28 12.51 9.14
N HIS A 290 20.38 11.20 9.29
CA HIS A 290 19.23 10.30 9.28
C HIS A 290 19.50 9.08 10.16
N GLU A 291 18.41 8.40 10.51
CA GLU A 291 18.37 7.14 11.23
C GLU A 291 17.92 6.06 10.26
N ASP A 292 18.84 5.40 9.54
CA ASP A 292 18.47 4.34 8.57
C ASP A 292 17.38 4.78 7.57
N TYR A 293 17.62 5.92 6.91
CA TYR A 293 16.70 6.58 5.98
C TYR A 293 15.45 7.23 6.61
N TYR A 294 15.28 7.17 7.93
CA TYR A 294 14.31 7.99 8.66
C TYR A 294 14.89 9.37 9.02
N LEU A 295 14.16 10.43 8.70
CA LEU A 295 14.40 11.78 9.19
C LEU A 295 13.24 12.16 10.11
N ARG A 296 13.55 12.46 11.37
CA ARG A 296 12.56 12.83 12.41
C ARG A 296 13.23 13.66 13.49
N ASN A 297 12.44 14.23 14.41
CA ASN A 297 12.97 14.99 15.55
C ASN A 297 14.01 16.04 15.10
N ASP A 298 15.16 16.12 15.78
CA ASP A 298 16.24 17.04 15.45
C ASP A 298 16.93 16.76 14.11
N ASN A 299 16.71 15.59 13.48
CA ASN A 299 17.22 15.31 12.13
C ASN A 299 16.34 15.93 11.03
N LEU A 300 15.08 16.27 11.33
CA LEU A 300 14.12 16.81 10.38
C LEU A 300 13.65 18.23 10.74
N LEU A 301 13.35 18.49 12.00
CA LEU A 301 12.71 19.72 12.45
C LEU A 301 13.75 20.83 12.71
N GLN A 302 13.36 22.06 12.41
CA GLN A 302 14.18 23.24 12.66
C GLN A 302 13.73 23.94 13.95
N LYS A 303 14.70 24.37 14.75
CA LYS A 303 14.47 25.22 15.93
C LYS A 303 14.84 26.66 15.58
N PRO A 304 14.18 27.67 16.18
CA PRO A 304 14.61 29.06 16.05
C PRO A 304 16.10 29.21 16.42
N SER A 305 16.82 30.07 15.70
CA SER A 305 18.21 30.37 16.02
C SER A 305 18.32 31.10 17.36
N THR A 306 19.35 30.78 18.14
CA THR A 306 19.74 31.56 19.32
C THR A 306 20.55 32.81 18.95
N ASP A 307 21.10 32.88 17.73
CA ASP A 307 21.74 34.08 17.18
C ASP A 307 20.67 34.99 16.56
N PRO A 308 20.48 36.23 17.08
CA PRO A 308 19.47 37.15 16.58
C PRO A 308 19.69 37.61 15.13
N ASN A 309 20.88 37.38 14.54
CA ASN A 309 21.18 37.73 13.16
C ASN A 309 20.84 36.61 12.15
N VAL A 310 20.45 35.42 12.63
CA VAL A 310 20.11 34.27 11.80
C VAL A 310 18.62 34.01 11.89
N THR A 311 17.89 34.26 10.80
CA THR A 311 16.46 33.92 10.71
C THR A 311 16.29 32.50 10.21
N VAL A 312 15.64 31.65 11.01
CA VAL A 312 15.27 30.28 10.62
C VAL A 312 13.76 30.25 10.38
N ASP A 313 13.36 29.80 9.19
CA ASP A 313 11.95 29.65 8.83
C ASP A 313 11.42 28.30 9.35
N THR A 314 10.80 28.32 10.53
CA THR A 314 10.27 27.13 11.20
C THR A 314 9.00 26.58 10.56
N ASN A 315 8.45 27.21 9.51
CA ASN A 315 7.38 26.63 8.70
C ASN A 315 7.88 25.51 7.79
N TYR A 316 9.20 25.32 7.70
CA TYR A 316 9.85 24.32 6.87
C TYR A 316 10.75 23.40 7.68
N THR A 317 10.94 22.17 7.20
CA THR A 317 11.92 21.21 7.73
C THR A 317 13.35 21.66 7.43
N LYS A 318 14.34 21.04 8.09
CA LYS A 318 15.75 21.12 7.69
C LYS A 318 15.89 20.70 6.22
N PRO A 319 16.89 21.23 5.49
CA PRO A 319 17.17 20.78 4.13
C PRO A 319 17.47 19.29 4.08
N ILE A 320 16.67 18.56 3.29
CA ILE A 320 16.87 17.15 2.96
C ILE A 320 17.59 17.13 1.63
N THR A 321 18.83 16.62 1.62
CA THR A 321 19.69 16.64 0.44
C THR A 321 19.88 15.24 -0.12
N PHE A 322 19.64 15.10 -1.42
CA PHE A 322 19.85 13.88 -2.18
C PHE A 322 20.99 14.07 -3.18
N ASN A 323 21.89 13.10 -3.22
CA ASN A 323 22.85 12.96 -4.30
C ASN A 323 22.18 12.25 -5.48
N VAL A 324 22.35 12.81 -6.68
CA VAL A 324 21.98 12.12 -7.92
C VAL A 324 23.23 11.43 -8.43
N VAL A 325 23.13 10.14 -8.74
CA VAL A 325 24.26 9.38 -9.28
C VAL A 325 24.66 9.98 -10.63
N THR A 326 25.94 10.29 -10.82
CA THR A 326 26.46 10.87 -12.06
C THR A 326 27.39 9.90 -12.80
N THR A 327 27.59 10.15 -14.09
CA THR A 327 28.64 9.48 -14.87
C THR A 327 30.01 10.02 -14.45
N GLY A 328 30.98 9.13 -14.22
CA GLY A 328 32.31 9.54 -13.71
C GLY A 328 33.13 10.43 -14.66
N THR A 329 32.87 10.40 -15.98
CA THR A 329 33.65 11.13 -16.99
C THR A 329 33.09 12.50 -17.35
N GLU A 330 31.76 12.67 -17.34
CA GLU A 330 31.10 13.93 -17.74
C GLU A 330 30.33 14.59 -16.59
N ASN A 331 30.28 13.94 -15.42
CA ASN A 331 29.48 14.35 -14.27
C ASN A 331 28.01 14.64 -14.63
N SER A 332 27.49 13.92 -15.64
CA SER A 332 26.11 14.03 -16.07
C SER A 332 25.24 13.17 -15.15
N PRO A 333 24.11 13.67 -14.65
CA PRO A 333 23.24 12.89 -13.79
C PRO A 333 22.62 11.75 -14.59
N ILE A 334 22.49 10.60 -13.96
CA ILE A 334 21.80 9.44 -14.50
C ILE A 334 20.34 9.52 -14.10
N CYS A 335 19.45 9.25 -15.04
CA CYS A 335 18.01 9.25 -14.80
C CYS A 335 17.66 8.42 -13.56
N ASN A 336 16.84 8.97 -12.68
CA ASN A 336 16.62 8.36 -11.38
C ASN A 336 15.24 8.72 -10.80
N PHE A 337 14.82 7.98 -9.79
CA PHE A 337 13.57 8.20 -9.07
C PHE A 337 13.83 8.30 -7.56
N ILE A 338 13.36 9.39 -6.96
CA ILE A 338 13.38 9.63 -5.51
C ILE A 338 11.95 9.51 -5.01
N GLN A 339 11.73 8.65 -4.02
CA GLN A 339 10.43 8.46 -3.38
C GLN A 339 10.55 8.67 -1.88
N LEU A 340 9.73 9.60 -1.37
CA LEU A 340 9.60 9.89 0.04
C LEU A 340 8.22 9.48 0.54
N ILE A 341 8.15 9.07 1.80
CA ILE A 341 6.92 8.94 2.56
C ILE A 341 7.03 9.94 3.70
N CYS A 342 6.07 10.84 3.84
CA CYS A 342 6.17 11.91 4.83
C CYS A 342 4.86 12.20 5.56
N GLU A 343 5.01 12.50 6.84
CA GLU A 343 3.97 13.13 7.64
C GLU A 343 4.63 14.27 8.42
N THR A 344 4.65 15.47 7.83
CA THR A 344 5.30 16.64 8.44
C THR A 344 4.32 17.66 9.01
N LYS A 345 3.02 17.48 8.76
CA LYS A 345 1.92 18.21 9.39
C LYS A 345 0.80 17.26 9.78
N LYS A 346 0.11 17.56 10.87
CA LYS A 346 -1.09 16.82 11.25
C LYS A 346 -2.21 17.05 10.23
N LEU A 347 -2.93 15.98 9.89
CA LEU A 347 -4.14 16.08 9.08
C LEU A 347 -5.34 16.35 9.99
N LEU A 348 -6.07 17.43 9.69
CA LEU A 348 -7.27 17.83 10.42
C LEU A 348 -8.53 17.35 9.69
N VAL A 349 -9.47 16.81 10.45
CA VAL A 349 -10.82 16.46 10.04
C VAL A 349 -11.81 17.30 10.83
N GLN A 350 -12.74 17.95 10.13
CA GLN A 350 -13.76 18.77 10.74
C GLN A 350 -15.13 18.12 10.53
N THR A 351 -15.87 17.94 11.61
CA THR A 351 -17.24 17.42 11.57
C THR A 351 -18.18 18.35 12.33
N GLU A 352 -19.45 18.36 11.94
CA GLU A 352 -20.49 19.01 12.71
C GLU A 352 -21.13 17.98 13.64
N GLU A 353 -21.10 18.22 14.94
CA GLU A 353 -21.79 17.38 15.93
C GLU A 353 -22.91 18.19 16.60
N ILE A 354 -24.03 17.54 16.86
CA ILE A 354 -25.14 18.13 17.62
C ILE A 354 -24.71 18.21 19.09
N THR A 355 -24.59 19.42 19.61
CA THR A 355 -24.20 19.68 21.01
C THR A 355 -25.40 19.85 21.93
N ASP A 356 -26.56 20.21 21.38
CA ASP A 356 -27.83 20.24 22.11
C ASP A 356 -28.95 19.58 21.28
N PRO A 357 -29.37 18.35 21.65
CA PRO A 357 -30.45 17.64 20.97
C PRO A 357 -31.81 18.35 21.01
N ALA A 358 -32.06 19.21 22.00
CA ALA A 358 -33.34 19.89 22.16
C ALA A 358 -33.50 21.09 21.22
N THR A 359 -32.39 21.76 20.90
CA THR A 359 -32.36 22.91 19.97
C THR A 359 -31.81 22.55 18.59
N ASN A 360 -31.31 21.32 18.42
CA ASN A 360 -30.60 20.84 17.23
C ASN A 360 -29.39 21.74 16.87
N THR A 361 -28.74 22.30 17.90
CA THR A 361 -27.56 23.16 17.73
C THR A 361 -26.36 22.28 17.38
N THR A 362 -25.63 22.65 16.34
CA THR A 362 -24.43 21.95 15.87
C THR A 362 -23.18 22.79 16.06
N GLU A 363 -22.09 22.18 16.51
CA GLU A 363 -20.76 22.79 16.57
C GLU A 363 -19.78 22.04 15.67
N THR A 364 -18.82 22.79 15.11
CA THR A 364 -17.70 22.19 14.38
C THR A 364 -16.68 21.65 15.36
N ILE A 365 -16.46 20.34 15.34
CA ILE A 365 -15.43 19.66 16.12
C ILE A 365 -14.25 19.32 15.22
N ASN A 366 -13.05 19.60 15.74
CA ASN A 366 -11.77 19.38 15.08
C ASN A 366 -11.12 18.09 15.60
N TYR A 367 -10.91 17.13 14.71
CA TYR A 367 -10.21 15.88 15.00
C TYR A 367 -8.87 15.84 14.25
N TYR A 368 -7.76 15.68 14.97
CA TYR A 368 -6.48 15.40 14.33
C TYR A 368 -6.30 13.90 14.20
N LEU A 369 -5.84 13.45 13.02
CA LEU A 369 -5.53 12.05 12.83
C LEU A 369 -4.26 11.67 13.57
N LYS A 370 -4.30 10.54 14.26
CA LYS A 370 -3.12 9.83 14.74
C LYS A 370 -2.72 8.77 13.72
N ASP A 371 -1.49 8.31 13.84
CA ASP A 371 -0.90 7.31 12.95
C ASP A 371 -1.82 6.09 12.74
N ILE A 372 -2.41 5.56 13.81
CA ILE A 372 -3.26 4.35 13.77
C ILE A 372 -4.61 4.56 13.05
N ASP A 373 -5.13 5.79 12.96
CA ASP A 373 -6.42 6.10 12.32
C ASP A 373 -6.37 5.97 10.79
N ASP A 374 -5.17 5.77 10.22
CA ASP A 374 -4.92 5.71 8.79
C ASP A 374 -4.25 4.38 8.36
N VAL A 375 -4.23 3.39 9.26
CA VAL A 375 -3.57 2.08 9.04
C VAL A 375 -4.52 1.02 8.51
N PHE A 376 -5.64 0.81 9.19
CA PHE A 376 -6.55 -0.29 8.90
C PHE A 376 -7.56 0.11 7.83
N GLY A 377 -7.15 -0.02 6.57
CA GLY A 377 -7.99 0.11 5.38
C GLY A 377 -8.40 -1.23 4.80
N MET A 378 -8.61 -1.28 3.49
CA MET A 378 -9.02 -2.48 2.76
C MET A 378 -10.35 -3.09 3.25
N ILE A 379 -11.29 -2.26 3.71
CA ILE A 379 -12.52 -2.70 4.36
C ILE A 379 -13.48 -3.36 3.35
N ASP A 380 -13.60 -2.82 2.13
CA ASP A 380 -14.54 -3.25 1.09
C ASP A 380 -13.87 -3.85 -0.16
N GLU A 381 -12.56 -4.07 -0.10
CA GLU A 381 -11.73 -4.59 -1.15
C GLU A 381 -11.90 -6.11 -1.26
N SER A 382 -11.72 -6.64 -2.46
CA SER A 382 -11.80 -8.08 -2.71
C SER A 382 -10.49 -8.57 -3.34
N PRO A 383 -9.99 -9.75 -2.95
CA PRO A 383 -8.81 -10.32 -3.59
C PRO A 383 -9.13 -10.64 -5.06
N VAL A 384 -8.10 -10.58 -5.91
CA VAL A 384 -8.24 -10.99 -7.31
C VAL A 384 -8.33 -12.52 -7.44
N ILE A 385 -7.75 -13.26 -6.50
CA ILE A 385 -7.71 -14.72 -6.51
C ILE A 385 -9.05 -15.29 -6.04
N LYS A 386 -9.63 -16.21 -6.81
CA LYS A 386 -10.87 -16.92 -6.44
C LYS A 386 -10.62 -18.05 -5.43
N GLU A 387 -11.58 -18.23 -4.53
CA GLU A 387 -11.73 -19.42 -3.69
C GLU A 387 -11.85 -20.68 -4.56
N LYS A 388 -10.99 -21.69 -4.33
CA LYS A 388 -11.10 -23.00 -4.98
C LYS A 388 -11.89 -23.99 -4.14
N GLN A 389 -12.10 -23.71 -2.84
CA GLN A 389 -12.75 -24.60 -1.87
C GLN A 389 -13.44 -23.79 -0.74
N GLU A 390 -14.50 -24.35 -0.13
CA GLU A 390 -15.36 -23.72 0.89
C GLU A 390 -14.64 -23.23 2.17
N ARG A 391 -13.41 -23.68 2.44
CA ARG A 391 -12.59 -23.27 3.60
C ARG A 391 -11.25 -22.64 3.21
N GLN A 392 -11.16 -22.15 1.99
CA GLN A 392 -9.99 -21.42 1.50
C GLN A 392 -10.26 -19.92 1.66
N LEU A 393 -10.03 -19.36 2.85
CA LEU A 393 -10.39 -17.96 3.09
C LEU A 393 -9.33 -17.02 2.54
N HIS A 394 -9.79 -15.83 2.22
CA HIS A 394 -8.99 -14.83 1.54
C HIS A 394 -8.21 -13.93 2.49
N TYR A 395 -7.09 -13.42 1.97
CA TYR A 395 -6.45 -12.25 2.53
C TYR A 395 -5.99 -11.31 1.42
N VAL A 396 -6.03 -10.01 1.73
CA VAL A 396 -5.62 -8.91 0.83
C VAL A 396 -4.49 -8.12 1.48
N VAL A 397 -3.53 -7.67 0.68
CA VAL A 397 -2.39 -6.86 1.11
C VAL A 397 -2.31 -5.59 0.27
N ASP A 398 -2.21 -4.44 0.94
CA ASP A 398 -1.89 -3.17 0.31
C ASP A 398 -0.37 -3.04 0.21
N GLN A 399 0.18 -2.69 -0.95
CA GLN A 399 1.62 -2.58 -1.14
C GLN A 399 2.15 -1.17 -0.85
N ASN A 400 1.27 -0.20 -0.59
CA ASN A 400 1.66 1.16 -0.26
C ASN A 400 2.09 1.27 1.20
N LEU A 401 3.32 1.75 1.40
CA LEU A 401 3.91 1.92 2.73
C LEU A 401 3.24 3.07 3.51
N LEU A 402 3.14 2.93 4.82
CA LEU A 402 2.66 3.91 5.79
C LEU A 402 3.74 4.15 6.85
N LEU A 403 3.72 5.34 7.46
CA LEU A 403 4.52 5.64 8.65
C LEU A 403 3.68 5.42 9.90
N ILE A 404 4.20 4.64 10.85
CA ILE A 404 3.55 4.46 12.15
C ILE A 404 4.55 4.49 13.28
N ASN A 405 4.07 4.88 14.46
CA ASN A 405 4.84 4.96 15.68
C ASN A 405 4.55 3.79 16.61
N PHE A 406 5.59 3.35 17.31
CA PHE A 406 5.54 2.34 18.35
C PHE A 406 6.09 2.91 19.66
N ASN A 407 5.45 2.59 20.78
CA ASN A 407 5.99 2.96 22.09
C ASN A 407 7.28 2.16 22.34
N ASN A 408 8.32 2.83 22.83
CA ASN A 408 9.59 2.21 23.13
C ASN A 408 9.84 2.04 24.64
N ALA A 409 10.86 1.26 24.99
CA ALA A 409 11.15 0.91 26.39
C ALA A 409 11.59 2.12 27.25
N THR A 410 11.98 3.23 26.62
CA THR A 410 12.42 4.47 27.29
C THR A 410 11.30 5.50 27.48
N GLY A 411 10.07 5.19 27.05
CA GLY A 411 8.92 6.09 27.11
C GLY A 411 8.83 7.08 25.94
N GLY A 412 9.67 6.92 24.91
CA GLY A 412 9.56 7.62 23.63
C GLY A 412 8.83 6.80 22.56
N LYS A 413 8.84 7.31 21.33
CA LYS A 413 8.28 6.62 20.16
C LYS A 413 9.39 6.20 19.20
N ASP A 414 9.35 4.95 18.77
CA ASP A 414 10.08 4.43 17.62
C ASP A 414 9.21 4.56 16.36
N ILE A 415 9.82 4.61 15.19
CA ILE A 415 9.11 4.76 13.92
C ILE A 415 9.33 3.54 13.02
N ALA A 416 8.28 3.13 12.34
CA ALA A 416 8.30 2.06 11.36
C ALA A 416 7.68 2.49 10.04
N THR A 417 8.08 1.78 8.99
CA THR A 417 7.35 1.71 7.73
C THR A 417 6.63 0.38 7.68
N VAL A 418 5.33 0.42 7.42
CA VAL A 418 4.50 -0.77 7.36
C VAL A 418 3.61 -0.77 6.14
N THR A 419 3.15 -1.93 5.72
CA THR A 419 1.93 -2.08 4.92
C THR A 419 0.81 -2.65 5.78
N SER A 420 -0.38 -2.82 5.19
CA SER A 420 -1.54 -3.39 5.86
C SER A 420 -2.01 -4.65 5.16
N LYS A 421 -2.52 -5.61 5.94
CA LYS A 421 -3.12 -6.87 5.47
C LYS A 421 -4.45 -7.11 6.18
N ARG A 422 -5.45 -7.56 5.44
CA ARG A 422 -6.74 -8.01 5.99
C ARG A 422 -6.92 -9.49 5.71
N THR A 423 -7.10 -10.28 6.77
CA THR A 423 -7.26 -11.73 6.73
C THR A 423 -8.63 -12.14 7.25
N GLN A 424 -9.26 -13.11 6.60
CA GLN A 424 -10.47 -13.76 7.11
C GLN A 424 -10.12 -15.12 7.73
N ASP A 425 -10.74 -15.43 8.86
CA ASP A 425 -10.60 -16.74 9.51
C ASP A 425 -11.93 -17.19 10.16
N ILE A 426 -12.01 -18.49 10.46
CA ILE A 426 -13.18 -19.10 11.11
C ILE A 426 -12.70 -19.90 12.31
N ILE A 427 -13.17 -19.52 13.49
CA ILE A 427 -12.85 -20.21 14.74
C ILE A 427 -14.05 -20.99 15.26
N GLN A 428 -13.81 -22.18 15.80
CA GLN A 428 -14.86 -22.99 16.42
C GLN A 428 -15.16 -22.47 17.84
N LYS A 429 -16.43 -22.14 18.12
CA LYS A 429 -16.88 -21.73 19.46
C LYS A 429 -17.23 -22.95 20.33
N ASN A 430 -17.86 -23.95 19.71
CA ASN A 430 -18.25 -25.23 20.31
C ASN A 430 -18.45 -26.27 19.18
N GLU A 431 -18.95 -27.47 19.49
CA GLU A 431 -19.08 -28.57 18.49
C GLU A 431 -19.89 -28.18 17.25
N ASP A 432 -20.90 -27.31 17.39
CA ASP A 432 -21.85 -26.98 16.33
C ASP A 432 -21.78 -25.52 15.84
N GLU A 433 -21.08 -24.64 16.55
CA GLU A 433 -21.05 -23.20 16.28
C GLU A 433 -19.64 -22.70 15.92
N THR A 434 -19.57 -21.90 14.86
CA THR A 434 -18.34 -21.23 14.42
C THR A 434 -18.51 -19.72 14.38
N LEU A 435 -17.43 -18.98 14.62
CA LEU A 435 -17.36 -17.54 14.47
C LEU A 435 -16.47 -17.19 13.28
N SER A 436 -17.03 -16.46 12.30
CA SER A 436 -16.23 -15.84 11.25
C SER A 436 -15.65 -14.52 11.77
N ARG A 437 -14.35 -14.30 11.53
CA ARG A 437 -13.62 -13.14 12.01
C ARG A 437 -12.83 -12.49 10.88
N ILE A 438 -12.48 -11.23 11.12
CA ILE A 438 -11.64 -10.43 10.24
C ILE A 438 -10.54 -9.81 11.10
N THR A 439 -9.32 -10.03 10.67
CA THR A 439 -8.13 -9.45 11.31
C THR A 439 -7.42 -8.54 10.33
N TYR A 440 -7.29 -7.28 10.72
CA TYR A 440 -6.38 -6.34 10.06
C TYR A 440 -5.05 -6.36 10.81
N GLU A 441 -3.94 -6.42 10.10
CA GLU A 441 -2.60 -6.43 10.67
C GLU A 441 -1.67 -5.52 9.88
N THR A 442 -0.70 -4.90 10.56
CA THR A 442 0.42 -4.25 9.91
C THR A 442 1.49 -5.27 9.55
N LEU A 443 2.05 -5.16 8.35
CA LEU A 443 3.21 -5.90 7.89
C LEU A 443 4.42 -4.97 7.92
N LEU A 444 5.46 -5.37 8.65
CA LEU A 444 6.64 -4.58 8.88
C LEU A 444 7.54 -4.58 7.65
N HIS A 445 7.79 -3.40 7.08
CA HIS A 445 8.78 -3.25 6.02
C HIS A 445 10.17 -2.92 6.60
N ASN A 446 10.23 -1.90 7.45
CA ASN A 446 11.45 -1.46 8.14
C ASN A 446 11.08 -0.76 9.47
N ILE A 447 11.94 -0.87 10.48
CA ILE A 447 11.78 -0.22 11.78
C ILE A 447 13.14 -0.05 12.45
N ARG A 448 13.26 1.02 13.25
CA ARG A 448 14.35 1.19 14.19
C ARG A 448 13.80 1.14 15.62
N GLN A 449 14.12 0.08 16.36
CA GLN A 449 13.61 -0.11 17.72
C GLN A 449 14.68 0.12 18.80
N SER A 450 14.29 0.87 19.82
CA SER A 450 15.07 1.08 21.04
C SER A 450 14.61 0.10 22.12
N ASN A 451 15.17 -1.11 22.10
CA ASN A 451 14.74 -2.19 23.01
C ASN A 451 15.16 -1.96 24.47
N ASN A 452 16.20 -1.16 24.73
CA ASN A 452 16.63 -0.71 26.05
C ASN A 452 17.51 0.55 25.93
N THR A 453 17.99 1.08 27.06
CA THR A 453 18.82 2.30 27.13
C THR A 453 20.20 2.19 26.44
N PHE A 454 20.66 0.98 26.09
CA PHE A 454 22.03 0.71 25.61
C PHE A 454 22.10 0.01 24.26
N THR A 455 21.00 -0.53 23.73
CA THR A 455 20.96 -1.28 22.46
C THR A 455 19.79 -0.83 21.60
N GLU A 456 20.11 -0.25 20.45
CA GLU A 456 19.20 -0.16 19.32
C GLU A 456 19.27 -1.47 18.52
N SER A 457 18.13 -2.05 18.17
CA SER A 457 18.07 -3.20 17.27
C SER A 457 17.36 -2.81 15.98
N LEU A 458 18.00 -3.11 14.85
CA LEU A 458 17.32 -3.21 13.58
C LEU A 458 16.53 -4.52 13.56
N SER A 459 15.29 -4.49 13.07
CA SER A 459 14.64 -5.76 12.75
C SER A 459 15.31 -6.31 11.49
N ALA A 460 15.84 -7.53 11.57
CA ALA A 460 16.28 -8.27 10.38
C ALA A 460 15.10 -8.85 9.57
N TYR A 461 13.87 -8.54 9.99
CA TYR A 461 12.64 -9.17 9.53
C TYR A 461 11.79 -8.14 8.77
N SER A 462 11.67 -8.34 7.46
CA SER A 462 10.77 -7.59 6.60
C SER A 462 9.69 -8.57 6.15
N ASP A 463 8.43 -8.27 6.46
CA ASP A 463 7.30 -9.02 5.94
C ASP A 463 7.23 -8.79 4.42
N ASN A 464 7.24 -9.87 3.64
CA ASN A 464 7.02 -9.80 2.20
C ASN A 464 5.91 -10.79 1.83
N THR A 465 4.68 -10.29 1.80
CA THR A 465 3.51 -11.10 1.45
C THR A 465 2.67 -10.39 0.39
N ASN A 466 2.16 -11.17 -0.56
CA ASN A 466 1.16 -10.74 -1.56
C ASN A 466 -0.19 -11.32 -1.18
N SER A 467 -1.29 -10.75 -1.71
CA SER A 467 -2.66 -11.26 -1.51
C SER A 467 -2.78 -12.74 -1.87
N GLY A 468 -3.71 -13.44 -1.24
CA GLY A 468 -3.78 -14.88 -1.39
C GLY A 468 -4.94 -15.52 -0.67
N THR A 469 -4.73 -16.78 -0.34
CA THR A 469 -5.69 -17.60 0.39
C THR A 469 -5.00 -18.43 1.44
N ILE A 470 -5.70 -18.70 2.54
CA ILE A 470 -5.28 -19.62 3.60
C ILE A 470 -6.27 -20.77 3.61
N HIS A 471 -5.74 -22.00 3.55
CA HIS A 471 -6.56 -23.20 3.62
C HIS A 471 -6.75 -23.63 5.07
N TYR A 472 -8.00 -23.84 5.46
CA TYR A 472 -8.35 -24.29 6.80
C TYR A 472 -8.88 -25.74 6.78
N ASP A 473 -8.12 -26.63 7.42
CA ASP A 473 -8.47 -28.04 7.69
C ASP A 473 -9.79 -28.18 8.49
N LYS A 474 -10.71 -29.00 8.00
CA LYS A 474 -11.97 -29.28 8.69
C LYS A 474 -11.82 -29.98 10.06
N ASN A 475 -10.68 -30.62 10.32
CA ASN A 475 -10.45 -31.41 11.53
C ASN A 475 -9.63 -30.67 12.59
N LYS A 476 -9.30 -29.39 12.38
CA LYS A 476 -8.51 -28.57 13.31
C LYS A 476 -9.18 -27.22 13.54
N ASN A 477 -9.06 -26.68 14.75
CA ASN A 477 -9.44 -25.30 15.00
C ASN A 477 -8.42 -24.38 14.33
N ASN A 478 -8.90 -23.60 13.38
CA ASN A 478 -8.11 -23.02 12.31
C ASN A 478 -8.27 -21.51 12.38
N PHE A 479 -7.52 -20.93 13.29
CA PHE A 479 -7.67 -19.54 13.67
C PHE A 479 -6.45 -18.76 13.22
N TYR A 480 -6.64 -17.48 12.93
CA TYR A 480 -5.54 -16.59 12.62
C TYR A 480 -4.57 -16.51 13.81
N GLN A 481 -3.29 -16.66 13.51
CA GLN A 481 -2.18 -16.30 14.38
C GLN A 481 -1.25 -15.36 13.61
N PRO A 482 -0.68 -14.33 14.27
CA PRO A 482 0.40 -13.55 13.70
C PRO A 482 1.55 -14.46 13.25
N GLU A 483 2.24 -14.08 12.18
CA GLU A 483 3.44 -14.79 11.77
C GLU A 483 4.52 -14.70 12.86
N LYS A 484 5.32 -15.76 13.01
CA LYS A 484 6.43 -15.75 13.96
C LYS A 484 7.38 -14.58 13.65
N PRO A 485 7.97 -13.93 14.68
CA PRO A 485 8.05 -14.36 16.08
C PRO A 485 6.90 -13.86 16.98
N TYR A 486 5.81 -13.34 16.42
CA TYR A 486 4.74 -12.73 17.21
C TYR A 486 3.70 -13.78 17.63
N TYR A 487 3.07 -13.57 18.79
CA TYR A 487 1.91 -14.35 19.22
C TYR A 487 0.95 -13.50 20.05
N LEU A 488 -0.33 -13.88 20.04
CA LEU A 488 -1.36 -13.23 20.85
C LEU A 488 -1.44 -13.90 22.22
N LYS A 489 -1.47 -13.09 23.27
CA LYS A 489 -1.68 -13.54 24.65
C LYS A 489 -2.99 -12.96 25.18
N THR A 490 -3.80 -13.82 25.78
CA THR A 490 -5.07 -13.42 26.41
C THR A 490 -4.84 -12.92 27.83
N GLN A 491 -5.48 -11.82 28.20
CA GLN A 491 -5.52 -11.31 29.56
C GLN A 491 -6.96 -11.01 29.97
N VAL A 492 -7.44 -11.70 31.01
CA VAL A 492 -8.80 -11.54 31.53
C VAL A 492 -8.79 -10.52 32.67
N PHE A 493 -9.71 -9.56 32.64
CA PHE A 493 -9.84 -8.52 33.67
C PHE A 493 -11.29 -8.04 33.81
N THR A 494 -11.58 -7.29 34.88
CA THR A 494 -12.91 -6.72 35.10
C THR A 494 -12.98 -5.29 34.59
N ASP A 495 -13.88 -5.00 33.65
CA ASP A 495 -14.08 -3.65 33.13
C ASP A 495 -14.50 -2.70 34.24
N SER A 496 -13.73 -1.63 34.43
CA SER A 496 -13.94 -0.63 35.48
C SER A 496 -15.26 0.13 35.33
N GLN A 497 -15.85 0.17 34.13
CA GLN A 497 -17.09 0.89 33.85
C GLN A 497 -18.33 0.01 34.01
N SER A 498 -18.35 -1.17 33.38
CA SER A 498 -19.52 -2.06 33.41
C SER A 498 -19.49 -3.12 34.51
N GLY A 499 -18.34 -3.41 35.11
CA GLY A 499 -18.14 -4.52 36.05
C GLY A 499 -18.14 -5.90 35.39
N ASN A 500 -18.23 -5.97 34.06
CA ASN A 500 -18.22 -7.23 33.33
C ASN A 500 -16.79 -7.76 33.12
N THR A 501 -16.65 -9.08 33.03
CA THR A 501 -15.40 -9.72 32.63
C THR A 501 -15.11 -9.47 31.15
N VAL A 502 -13.91 -8.98 30.87
CA VAL A 502 -13.37 -8.71 29.54
C VAL A 502 -12.16 -9.60 29.29
N THR A 503 -12.05 -10.13 28.07
CA THR A 503 -10.88 -10.87 27.58
C THR A 503 -10.14 -9.93 26.63
N GLY A 504 -9.09 -9.27 27.12
CA GLY A 504 -8.20 -8.49 26.28
C GLY A 504 -7.12 -9.34 25.63
N LEU A 505 -6.48 -8.75 24.62
CA LEU A 505 -5.34 -9.35 23.92
C LEU A 505 -4.12 -8.43 24.05
N THR A 506 -2.94 -9.04 24.17
CA THR A 506 -1.65 -8.38 23.99
C THR A 506 -0.84 -9.09 22.91
N LEU A 507 0.03 -8.36 22.21
CA LEU A 507 0.98 -8.88 21.26
C LEU A 507 2.33 -9.07 21.94
N GLU A 508 2.84 -10.29 21.90
CA GLU A 508 4.11 -10.66 22.49
C GLU A 508 5.06 -11.18 21.41
N VAL A 509 6.36 -11.07 21.68
CA VAL A 509 7.41 -11.63 20.82
C VAL A 509 8.01 -12.85 21.51
N GLU A 510 8.24 -13.95 20.78
CA GLU A 510 8.84 -15.19 21.32
C GLU A 510 10.17 -14.93 22.06
N THR A 511 10.93 -13.92 21.62
CA THR A 511 12.21 -13.50 22.23
C THR A 511 12.08 -12.57 23.44
N GLY A 512 10.86 -12.11 23.77
CA GLY A 512 10.60 -11.16 24.85
C GLY A 512 10.94 -9.69 24.54
N GLY A 513 11.20 -9.36 23.27
CA GLY A 513 11.38 -7.99 22.79
C GLY A 513 10.06 -7.22 22.65
N LEU A 514 10.15 -5.95 22.24
CA LEU A 514 8.98 -5.13 21.95
C LEU A 514 8.31 -5.57 20.64
N PRO A 515 6.96 -5.66 20.60
CA PRO A 515 6.25 -5.92 19.35
C PRO A 515 6.42 -4.75 18.37
N SER A 516 6.40 -5.07 17.08
CA SER A 516 6.48 -4.12 15.97
C SER A 516 5.37 -4.35 14.94
N LYS A 517 4.22 -4.84 15.41
CA LYS A 517 2.99 -4.96 14.64
C LYS A 517 1.82 -4.37 15.41
N LYS A 518 0.84 -3.83 14.69
CA LYS A 518 -0.47 -3.45 15.21
C LYS A 518 -1.54 -4.31 14.55
N LEU A 519 -2.57 -4.69 15.31
CA LEU A 519 -3.66 -5.54 14.86
C LEU A 519 -5.01 -4.98 15.27
N LEU A 520 -6.02 -5.12 14.40
CA LEU A 520 -7.42 -4.89 14.69
C LEU A 520 -8.22 -6.17 14.43
N GLY A 521 -8.84 -6.72 15.47
CA GLY A 521 -9.66 -7.94 15.42
C GLY A 521 -11.16 -7.66 15.58
N LEU A 522 -11.94 -7.99 14.55
CA LEU A 522 -13.40 -7.85 14.51
C LEU A 522 -14.07 -9.19 14.17
N THR A 523 -15.31 -9.37 14.57
CA THR A 523 -16.17 -10.39 13.97
C THR A 523 -16.60 -9.96 12.56
N LYS A 524 -16.99 -10.92 11.72
CA LYS A 524 -17.50 -10.63 10.38
C LYS A 524 -18.76 -9.75 10.43
N ASP A 525 -19.64 -9.98 11.40
CA ASP A 525 -20.88 -9.22 11.56
C ASP A 525 -20.60 -7.76 11.99
N GLU A 526 -19.64 -7.54 12.88
CA GLU A 526 -19.17 -6.20 13.25
C GLU A 526 -18.58 -5.45 12.06
N ASN A 527 -17.75 -6.12 11.24
CA ASN A 527 -17.21 -5.52 10.02
C ASN A 527 -18.31 -5.21 8.98
N GLN A 528 -19.37 -6.03 8.93
CA GLN A 528 -20.50 -5.84 8.01
C GLN A 528 -21.24 -4.53 8.26
N LEU A 529 -21.27 -4.03 9.50
CA LEU A 529 -21.84 -2.71 9.82
C LEU A 529 -21.17 -1.59 9.03
N TYR A 530 -19.85 -1.66 8.87
CA TYR A 530 -19.06 -0.67 8.15
C TYR A 530 -19.14 -0.85 6.64
N LEU A 531 -19.18 -2.10 6.16
CA LEU A 531 -19.48 -2.39 4.76
C LEU A 531 -20.82 -1.82 4.32
N ASN A 532 -21.84 -1.84 5.19
CA ASN A 532 -23.15 -1.27 4.88
C ASN A 532 -23.05 0.25 4.63
N ILE A 533 -22.27 0.97 5.44
CA ILE A 533 -22.00 2.41 5.24
C ILE A 533 -21.28 2.65 3.90
N LEU A 534 -20.26 1.85 3.61
CA LEU A 534 -19.48 1.98 2.37
C LEU A 534 -20.26 1.57 1.12
N SER A 535 -21.28 0.74 1.27
CA SER A 535 -22.18 0.35 0.18
C SER A 535 -23.20 1.42 -0.20
N GLU A 536 -23.28 2.53 0.55
CA GLU A 536 -24.20 3.60 0.25
C GLU A 536 -23.93 4.20 -1.14
N ILE A 537 -24.97 4.16 -1.97
CA ILE A 537 -25.03 4.83 -3.26
C ILE A 537 -25.90 6.08 -3.14
N ASP A 538 -25.64 7.06 -4.00
CA ASP A 538 -26.49 8.24 -4.12
C ASP A 538 -27.60 8.05 -5.17
N THR A 539 -28.31 9.13 -5.48
CA THR A 539 -29.37 9.17 -6.49
C THR A 539 -28.88 8.91 -7.92
N THR A 540 -27.58 9.08 -8.22
CA THR A 540 -26.98 8.73 -9.52
C THR A 540 -26.46 7.29 -9.59
N GLY A 541 -26.61 6.50 -8.51
CA GLY A 541 -26.18 5.11 -8.46
C GLY A 541 -24.67 4.93 -8.30
N VAL A 542 -23.94 5.99 -7.92
CA VAL A 542 -22.49 5.94 -7.68
C VAL A 542 -22.24 5.78 -6.17
N LYS A 543 -21.13 5.16 -5.78
CA LYS A 543 -20.72 5.05 -4.37
C LYS A 543 -20.52 6.43 -3.73
N LYS A 544 -20.90 6.61 -2.47
CA LYS A 544 -20.75 7.91 -1.76
C LYS A 544 -19.35 8.12 -1.19
N TYR A 545 -18.72 7.04 -0.72
CA TYR A 545 -17.50 7.09 0.09
C TYR A 545 -16.43 6.15 -0.47
N ASN A 546 -15.18 6.62 -0.48
CA ASN A 546 -14.03 5.86 -0.98
C ASN A 546 -12.81 6.02 -0.06
N ASN A 547 -11.77 5.22 -0.31
CA ASN A 547 -10.51 5.23 0.46
C ASN A 547 -10.76 5.12 1.97
N ALA A 548 -11.66 4.23 2.40
CA ALA A 548 -12.11 4.18 3.79
C ALA A 548 -11.14 3.43 4.70
N LYS A 549 -10.93 3.96 5.90
CA LYS A 549 -10.07 3.38 6.94
C LYS A 549 -10.72 3.51 8.30
N PHE A 550 -10.35 2.66 9.25
CA PHE A 550 -10.87 2.74 10.62
C PHE A 550 -10.25 3.90 11.39
N TYR A 551 -11.11 4.70 12.02
CA TYR A 551 -10.76 5.75 12.97
C TYR A 551 -11.09 5.27 14.39
N LEU A 552 -10.13 5.36 15.31
CA LEU A 552 -10.28 4.88 16.67
C LEU A 552 -10.58 6.05 17.60
N LYS A 553 -11.86 6.32 17.94
CA LYS A 553 -12.23 7.40 18.86
C LYS A 553 -12.08 6.95 20.32
N ASN A 554 -11.12 7.51 21.06
CA ASN A 554 -10.94 7.18 22.48
C ASN A 554 -12.16 7.62 23.30
N LEU A 555 -12.72 6.72 24.11
CA LEU A 555 -13.89 7.01 24.95
C LEU A 555 -13.59 8.04 26.06
N LEU A 556 -12.34 8.15 26.49
CA LEU A 556 -11.89 9.13 27.48
C LEU A 556 -11.50 10.48 26.86
N GLY A 557 -11.57 10.60 25.53
CA GLY A 557 -11.26 11.82 24.78
C GLY A 557 -9.76 12.04 24.55
N ASN A 558 -8.93 11.99 25.60
CA ASN A 558 -7.49 12.12 25.46
C ASN A 558 -6.84 10.75 25.19
N GLU A 559 -5.96 10.68 24.19
CA GLU A 559 -5.28 9.43 23.79
C GLU A 559 -4.37 8.87 24.89
N GLU A 560 -3.80 9.72 25.74
CA GLU A 560 -2.94 9.26 26.84
C GLU A 560 -3.75 8.67 28.00
N ASP A 561 -5.03 8.97 28.10
CA ASP A 561 -5.88 8.52 29.22
C ASP A 561 -6.24 7.04 29.07
N TYR A 562 -6.36 6.35 30.21
CA TYR A 562 -6.67 4.94 30.30
C TYR A 562 -7.55 4.64 31.51
N TYR A 563 -8.30 3.55 31.41
CA TYR A 563 -8.98 2.94 32.54
C TYR A 563 -7.99 2.07 33.32
N THR A 564 -8.16 2.00 34.64
CA THR A 564 -7.42 1.07 35.50
C THR A 564 -8.41 0.14 36.20
N THR A 565 -8.24 -1.15 36.00
CA THR A 565 -9.06 -2.19 36.63
C THR A 565 -8.68 -2.42 38.09
N THR A 566 -9.50 -3.15 38.84
CA THR A 566 -9.18 -3.54 40.23
C THR A 566 -7.98 -4.48 40.29
N GLU A 567 -7.73 -5.24 39.22
CA GLU A 567 -6.57 -6.10 39.04
C GLU A 567 -5.30 -5.34 38.62
N GLY A 568 -5.39 -4.01 38.46
CA GLY A 568 -4.26 -3.14 38.11
C GLY A 568 -3.91 -3.12 36.62
N VAL A 569 -4.75 -3.70 35.76
CA VAL A 569 -4.60 -3.67 34.29
C VAL A 569 -5.00 -2.30 33.78
N LYS A 570 -4.12 -1.68 33.00
CA LYS A 570 -4.39 -0.44 32.27
C LYS A 570 -4.87 -0.77 30.87
N TYR A 571 -6.02 -0.24 30.47
CA TYR A 571 -6.58 -0.49 29.14
C TYR A 571 -7.30 0.76 28.62
N ARG A 572 -7.47 0.81 27.30
CA ARG A 572 -8.24 1.84 26.61
C ARG A 572 -9.41 1.20 25.88
N LEU A 573 -10.49 1.96 25.77
CA LEU A 573 -11.63 1.62 24.94
C LEU A 573 -11.72 2.64 23.81
N TYR A 574 -12.03 2.16 22.61
CA TYR A 574 -12.23 2.97 21.43
C TYR A 574 -13.56 2.64 20.76
N GLU A 575 -14.28 3.66 20.30
CA GLU A 575 -15.36 3.50 19.32
C GLU A 575 -14.76 3.52 17.92
N LEU A 576 -15.12 2.51 17.12
CA LEU A 576 -14.67 2.40 15.73
C LEU A 576 -15.59 3.19 14.81
N TYR A 577 -15.02 4.21 14.19
CA TYR A 577 -15.62 5.00 13.13
C TYR A 577 -14.89 4.69 11.81
N LEU A 578 -15.39 5.24 10.70
CA LEU A 578 -14.67 5.28 9.43
C LEU A 578 -14.23 6.69 9.13
N ILE A 579 -13.03 6.82 8.59
CA ILE A 579 -12.60 8.01 7.88
C ILE A 579 -12.58 7.70 6.39
N ALA A 580 -13.23 8.52 5.58
CA ALA A 580 -13.39 8.28 4.14
C ALA A 580 -13.23 9.58 3.34
N GLU A 581 -13.08 9.43 2.02
CA GLU A 581 -13.21 10.51 1.05
C GLU A 581 -14.65 10.53 0.52
N ASP A 582 -15.31 11.68 0.58
CA ASP A 582 -16.57 11.89 -0.15
C ASP A 582 -16.32 12.19 -1.64
N ARG A 583 -17.38 12.53 -2.38
CA ARG A 583 -17.32 12.82 -3.82
C ARG A 583 -16.55 14.07 -4.21
N GLU A 584 -16.39 14.97 -3.27
CA GLU A 584 -15.62 16.20 -3.45
C GLU A 584 -14.17 16.00 -2.97
N GLY A 585 -13.83 14.79 -2.50
CA GLY A 585 -12.53 14.46 -1.93
C GLY A 585 -12.34 15.06 -0.55
N LYS A 586 -13.41 15.52 0.11
CA LYS A 586 -13.36 15.97 1.49
C LYS A 586 -13.28 14.76 2.40
N ILE A 587 -12.46 14.89 3.43
CA ILE A 587 -12.35 13.88 4.46
C ILE A 587 -13.58 13.98 5.38
N VAL A 588 -14.29 12.86 5.52
CA VAL A 588 -15.49 12.74 6.34
C VAL A 588 -15.30 11.64 7.39
N LEU A 589 -15.91 11.86 8.55
CA LEU A 589 -15.97 10.89 9.64
C LEU A 589 -17.36 10.26 9.65
N LEU A 590 -17.43 8.94 9.55
CA LEU A 590 -18.67 8.17 9.43
C LEU A 590 -18.79 7.21 10.60
N LYS A 591 -20.01 7.03 11.11
CA LYS A 591 -20.33 6.07 12.16
C LYS A 591 -21.62 5.34 11.84
N PRO A 592 -21.85 4.13 12.39
CA PRO A 592 -23.16 3.48 12.30
C PRO A 592 -24.27 4.43 12.76
N SER A 593 -25.37 4.44 11.99
CA SER A 593 -26.54 5.27 12.31
C SER A 593 -27.40 4.61 13.40
N GLU A 594 -27.98 5.44 14.25
CA GLU A 594 -28.94 4.99 15.27
C GLU A 594 -30.08 4.15 14.64
N PRO A 595 -30.54 3.08 15.30
CA PRO A 595 -30.23 2.66 16.67
C PRO A 595 -28.95 1.83 16.83
N THR A 596 -28.16 1.66 15.76
CA THR A 596 -26.94 0.85 15.78
C THR A 596 -25.79 1.66 16.35
N LYS A 597 -25.19 1.18 17.45
CA LYS A 597 -24.04 1.82 18.07
C LYS A 597 -22.74 1.49 17.33
N PRO A 598 -21.72 2.37 17.37
CA PRO A 598 -20.37 2.06 16.93
C PRO A 598 -19.81 0.81 17.64
N VAL A 599 -19.02 0.01 16.93
CA VAL A 599 -18.32 -1.14 17.52
C VAL A 599 -17.25 -0.64 18.49
N GLN A 600 -17.19 -1.23 19.68
CA GLN A 600 -16.18 -0.90 20.68
C GLN A 600 -15.04 -1.92 20.68
N VAL A 601 -13.81 -1.43 20.65
CA VAL A 601 -12.59 -2.25 20.78
C VAL A 601 -11.79 -1.85 21.99
N SER A 602 -11.15 -2.84 22.61
CA SER A 602 -10.25 -2.64 23.75
C SER A 602 -8.79 -2.86 23.33
N THR A 603 -7.87 -2.18 24.02
CA THR A 603 -6.43 -2.42 23.91
C THR A 603 -5.74 -2.27 25.27
N ILE A 604 -4.77 -3.13 25.54
CA ILE A 604 -3.93 -3.08 26.75
C ILE A 604 -2.54 -2.51 26.42
N ASP A 605 -2.00 -2.86 25.26
CA ASP A 605 -0.62 -2.60 24.85
C ASP A 605 -0.48 -1.58 23.71
N GLN A 606 -1.61 -1.07 23.19
CA GLN A 606 -1.68 -0.21 21.99
C GLN A 606 -1.14 -0.88 20.71
N CYS A 607 -0.96 -2.19 20.73
CA CYS A 607 -0.59 -3.01 19.58
C CYS A 607 -1.79 -3.83 19.10
N VAL A 608 -2.56 -4.44 20.02
CA VAL A 608 -3.77 -5.20 19.66
C VAL A 608 -5.01 -4.44 20.08
N PHE A 609 -5.88 -4.19 19.10
CA PHE A 609 -7.19 -3.59 19.26
C PHE A 609 -8.22 -4.67 18.90
N ALA A 610 -9.08 -5.08 19.82
CA ALA A 610 -10.02 -6.15 19.51
C ALA A 610 -11.35 -6.00 20.25
N THR A 611 -12.41 -6.49 19.61
CA THR A 611 -13.73 -6.61 20.25
C THR A 611 -13.71 -7.75 21.27
N GLN A 612 -14.61 -7.68 22.25
CA GLN A 612 -14.76 -8.75 23.24
C GLN A 612 -15.10 -10.09 22.56
N GLU A 613 -16.01 -10.07 21.57
CA GLU A 613 -16.45 -11.29 20.87
C GLU A 613 -15.31 -11.88 20.02
N TYR A 614 -14.46 -11.06 19.39
CA TYR A 614 -13.25 -11.56 18.71
C TYR A 614 -12.29 -12.25 19.69
N SER A 615 -12.04 -11.59 20.82
CA SER A 615 -10.97 -11.95 21.77
C SER A 615 -11.30 -13.16 22.63
N LYS A 616 -12.58 -13.31 23.01
CA LYS A 616 -13.08 -14.39 23.87
C LYS A 616 -12.73 -15.79 23.37
N TYR A 617 -12.66 -15.99 22.05
CA TYR A 617 -12.38 -17.30 21.47
C TYR A 617 -10.93 -17.46 21.02
N VAL A 618 -10.06 -16.46 21.17
CA VAL A 618 -8.63 -16.62 20.88
C VAL A 618 -8.04 -17.67 21.84
N PRO A 619 -7.41 -18.75 21.33
CA PRO A 619 -6.89 -19.79 22.19
C PRO A 619 -5.79 -19.28 23.12
N THR A 620 -5.86 -19.68 24.39
CA THR A 620 -4.85 -19.34 25.38
C THR A 620 -3.56 -20.11 25.10
N LEU A 621 -2.49 -19.40 24.75
CA LEU A 621 -1.16 -19.98 24.61
C LEU A 621 -0.43 -19.89 25.94
N GLU A 622 -0.29 -20.99 26.69
CA GLU A 622 0.57 -21.02 27.87
C GLU A 622 2.04 -21.07 27.47
N ARG A 623 2.88 -20.25 28.13
CA ARG A 623 4.32 -20.07 27.84
C ARG A 623 5.16 -21.35 28.02
N ALA A 624 4.56 -22.45 28.49
CA ALA A 624 5.19 -23.75 28.69
C ALA A 624 4.91 -24.69 27.50
N GLY A 625 5.46 -24.37 26.34
CA GLY A 625 5.71 -25.35 25.28
C GLY A 625 4.88 -25.18 24.01
N LEU A 626 5.59 -25.17 22.89
CA LEU A 626 5.13 -25.50 21.54
C LEU A 626 4.58 -26.94 21.48
N VAL A 627 3.52 -27.24 22.21
CA VAL A 627 2.79 -28.51 22.12
C VAL A 627 1.31 -28.20 21.98
N MET A 628 0.77 -28.70 20.87
CA MET A 628 -0.65 -28.79 20.56
C MET A 628 -1.48 -29.11 21.81
N LEU A 629 -2.30 -28.17 22.27
CA LEU A 629 -3.31 -28.43 23.27
C LEU A 629 -4.69 -28.42 22.60
N LYS A 630 -5.26 -29.62 22.55
CA LYS A 630 -6.68 -29.86 22.36
C LYS A 630 -7.45 -29.04 23.39
N LEU A 631 -8.56 -28.43 22.96
CA LEU A 631 -9.64 -28.03 23.86
C LEU A 631 -10.04 -29.26 24.69
N GLU A 632 -9.79 -29.24 25.99
CA GLU A 632 -10.48 -30.14 26.93
C GLU A 632 -11.87 -29.54 27.19
N LEU A 633 -12.87 -30.40 26.98
CA LEU A 633 -14.32 -30.17 27.11
C LEU A 633 -14.76 -29.83 28.53
#